data_AF-A0A3B9KC21-F1
#
_entry.id   AF-A0A3B9KC21-F1
#
_cell.length_a   1.000
_cell.length_b   1.000
_cell.length_c   1.000
_cell.angle_alpha   90.00
_cell.angle_beta   90.00
_cell.angle_gamma   90.00
#
_symmetry.space_group_name_H-M   'P 1'
#
loop_
_entity.id
_entity.type
_entity.pdbx_description
1 polymer ?
#
loop_
_entity_poly.entity_id
_entity_poly.type
_entity_poly.pdbx_seq_one_letter_code
_entity_poly.pdbx_strand_id
1 'polypeptide(L)'
;FIALENSQAVEGWKLIREPEPLILDKSIFIPDFALTRDQRRIYVEILGFWTPSYRERKVQKLQQLWERGDIVLAIPEEAREAFASIAQSFPITWYANQLSATELIKLLRNRYDDVAERLALIDVDAVRQRVQSEGFLPERVCYELLHAYRRSELLQAAQLVSGQGVSFAAGIGLYQDNWMEQLRNSFVLLIESLAVPSLADLLHDARAQWPSLIDCEDATIEAILSLWPEVRVRRTSIFEATVEIVKDEEEQPYVVNDEEPAAIVPAKKSLREKRPTPKKRVVKEAAQNDLWS
;
A
#
# COMPACT_ATOMS: atom_id res chain seq x y z
N PHE A 1 -13.32 -8.05 -11.84
CA PHE A 1 -12.33 -8.71 -12.71
C PHE A 1 -11.57 -7.71 -13.60
N ILE A 2 -12.24 -6.76 -14.26
CA ILE A 2 -11.62 -5.69 -15.08
C ILE A 2 -10.51 -4.92 -14.34
N ALA A 3 -10.59 -4.75 -13.02
CA ALA A 3 -9.51 -4.15 -12.22
C ALA A 3 -8.21 -4.99 -12.23
N LEU A 4 -8.27 -6.33 -12.23
CA LEU A 4 -7.10 -7.21 -12.42
C LEU A 4 -6.55 -7.18 -13.85
N GLU A 5 -7.40 -6.83 -14.82
CA GLU A 5 -7.05 -6.70 -16.23
C GLU A 5 -6.40 -5.33 -16.53
N ASN A 6 -6.84 -4.27 -15.84
CA ASN A 6 -6.37 -2.90 -16.06
C ASN A 6 -5.27 -2.44 -15.08
N SER A 7 -5.16 -3.05 -13.90
CA SER A 7 -4.08 -2.72 -12.95
C SER A 7 -2.89 -3.64 -13.19
N GLN A 8 -1.71 -3.03 -13.29
CA GLN A 8 -0.44 -3.73 -13.26
C GLN A 8 -0.32 -4.44 -11.90
N ALA A 9 -0.73 -5.71 -11.85
CA ALA A 9 -0.59 -6.66 -10.76
C ALA A 9 -1.20 -6.29 -9.39
N VAL A 10 -2.32 -6.93 -9.02
CA VAL A 10 -2.83 -6.89 -7.63
C VAL A 10 -2.04 -7.87 -6.78
N GLU A 11 -1.37 -7.39 -5.75
CA GLU A 11 -0.50 -8.19 -4.86
C GLU A 11 0.53 -9.05 -5.63
N GLY A 12 1.08 -8.49 -6.72
CA GLY A 12 2.07 -9.14 -7.56
C GLY A 12 1.55 -10.12 -8.60
N TRP A 13 0.26 -10.48 -8.55
CA TRP A 13 -0.33 -11.40 -9.51
C TRP A 13 -0.56 -10.74 -10.87
N LYS A 14 0.15 -11.20 -11.89
CA LYS A 14 -0.02 -10.81 -13.29
C LYS A 14 -1.01 -11.73 -13.97
N LEU A 15 -2.04 -11.15 -14.60
CA LEU A 15 -3.09 -11.88 -15.29
C LEU A 15 -2.76 -12.05 -16.77
N ILE A 16 -2.86 -13.28 -17.25
CA ILE A 16 -2.66 -13.68 -18.64
C ILE A 16 -3.99 -14.26 -19.13
N ARG A 17 -4.49 -13.73 -20.25
CA ARG A 17 -5.68 -14.25 -20.94
C ARG A 17 -5.29 -15.33 -21.92
N GLU A 18 -6.16 -16.31 -22.11
CA GLU A 18 -5.98 -17.38 -23.10
C GLU A 18 -4.59 -18.04 -22.98
N PRO A 19 -4.23 -18.55 -21.79
CA PRO A 19 -2.96 -19.21 -21.56
C PRO A 19 -2.81 -20.50 -22.39
N GLU A 20 -1.61 -21.07 -22.35
CA GLU A 20 -1.31 -22.33 -23.00
C GLU A 20 -2.27 -23.48 -22.59
N PRO A 21 -2.65 -24.36 -23.53
CA PRO A 21 -3.50 -25.50 -23.21
C PRO A 21 -2.83 -26.49 -22.25
N LEU A 22 -3.60 -27.00 -21.30
CA LEU A 22 -3.23 -28.15 -20.48
C LEU A 22 -3.50 -29.43 -21.27
N ILE A 23 -2.47 -30.28 -21.38
CA ILE A 23 -2.56 -31.56 -22.08
C ILE A 23 -3.26 -32.59 -21.20
N LEU A 24 -4.24 -33.28 -21.75
CA LEU A 24 -4.90 -34.47 -21.20
C LEU A 24 -4.59 -35.67 -22.09
N ASP A 25 -4.86 -36.88 -21.62
CA ASP A 25 -4.56 -38.13 -22.34
C ASP A 25 -5.07 -38.17 -23.79
N LYS A 26 -6.27 -37.62 -24.03
CA LYS A 26 -6.95 -37.69 -25.34
C LYS A 26 -7.50 -36.35 -25.82
N SER A 27 -7.23 -35.26 -25.09
CA SER A 27 -7.74 -33.94 -25.44
C SER A 27 -6.93 -32.83 -24.78
N ILE A 28 -7.34 -31.58 -24.98
CA ILE A 28 -6.78 -30.43 -24.26
C ILE A 28 -7.84 -29.75 -23.42
N PHE A 29 -7.38 -29.08 -22.38
CA PHE A 29 -8.16 -28.16 -21.57
C PHE A 29 -7.50 -26.79 -21.64
N ILE A 30 -8.23 -25.76 -22.07
CA ILE A 30 -7.71 -24.40 -22.18
C ILE A 30 -8.38 -23.60 -21.07
N PRO A 31 -7.64 -23.22 -20.01
CA PRO A 31 -8.17 -22.34 -18.98
C PRO A 31 -8.48 -20.95 -19.53
N ASP A 32 -9.46 -20.25 -18.95
CA ASP A 32 -9.75 -18.86 -19.35
C ASP A 32 -8.57 -17.91 -19.06
N PHE A 33 -7.92 -18.09 -17.90
CA PHE A 33 -6.82 -17.24 -17.45
C PHE A 33 -5.69 -18.02 -16.78
N ALA A 34 -4.50 -17.42 -16.76
CA ALA A 34 -3.42 -17.79 -15.84
C ALA A 34 -2.97 -16.58 -15.03
N LEU A 35 -2.78 -16.77 -13.73
CA LEU A 35 -2.21 -15.81 -12.82
C LEU A 35 -0.78 -16.22 -12.50
N THR A 36 0.16 -15.30 -12.68
CA THR A 36 1.59 -15.55 -12.44
C THR A 36 2.15 -14.60 -11.39
N ARG A 37 2.98 -15.12 -10.48
CA ARG A 37 3.67 -14.34 -9.45
C ARG A 37 4.92 -15.10 -9.02
N ASP A 38 6.09 -14.47 -9.16
CA ASP A 38 7.39 -15.15 -9.03
C ASP A 38 7.42 -16.46 -9.84
N GLN A 39 7.72 -17.58 -9.18
CA GLN A 39 7.78 -18.91 -9.77
C GLN A 39 6.40 -19.62 -9.81
N ARG A 40 5.36 -18.99 -9.25
CA ARG A 40 4.02 -19.59 -9.14
C ARG A 40 3.16 -19.20 -10.34
N ARG A 41 2.50 -20.20 -10.92
CA ARG A 41 1.50 -20.05 -11.97
C ARG A 41 0.24 -20.81 -11.58
N ILE A 42 -0.89 -20.10 -11.54
CA ILE A 42 -2.19 -20.65 -11.17
C ILE A 42 -3.17 -20.42 -12.31
N TYR A 43 -3.77 -21.47 -12.82
CA TYR A 43 -4.81 -21.40 -13.85
C TYR A 43 -6.16 -21.11 -13.20
N VAL A 44 -6.93 -20.24 -13.82
CA VAL A 44 -8.28 -19.88 -13.37
C VAL A 44 -9.26 -20.18 -14.48
N GLU A 45 -10.26 -20.99 -14.15
CA GLU A 45 -11.34 -21.32 -15.07
C GLU A 45 -12.66 -20.73 -14.59
N ILE A 46 -13.36 -19.99 -15.45
CA ILE A 46 -14.69 -19.47 -15.14
C ILE A 46 -15.75 -20.40 -15.74
N LEU A 47 -16.54 -21.01 -14.86
CA LEU A 47 -17.59 -21.93 -15.26
C LEU A 47 -18.91 -21.19 -15.45
N GLY A 48 -19.28 -20.89 -16.69
CA GLY A 48 -20.56 -20.22 -17.00
C GLY A 48 -21.79 -21.15 -17.08
N PHE A 49 -22.94 -20.55 -17.44
CA PHE A 49 -24.17 -21.27 -17.78
C PHE A 49 -24.07 -21.89 -19.16
N TRP A 50 -24.12 -23.21 -19.20
CA TRP A 50 -24.08 -23.98 -20.42
C TRP A 50 -25.08 -25.13 -20.38
N THR A 51 -25.36 -25.71 -21.54
CA THR A 51 -26.24 -26.88 -21.66
C THR A 51 -25.75 -28.04 -20.77
N PRO A 52 -26.64 -28.93 -20.30
CA PRO A 52 -26.25 -30.09 -19.49
C PRO A 52 -25.09 -30.90 -20.09
N SER A 53 -25.12 -31.13 -21.41
CA SER A 53 -24.08 -31.88 -22.12
C SER A 53 -22.71 -31.19 -22.13
N TYR A 54 -22.66 -29.86 -22.16
CA TYR A 54 -21.41 -29.12 -22.05
C TYR A 54 -20.84 -29.21 -20.63
N ARG A 55 -21.70 -29.11 -19.61
CA ARG A 55 -21.30 -29.25 -18.20
C ARG A 55 -20.67 -30.61 -17.93
N GLU A 56 -21.32 -31.69 -18.37
CA GLU A 56 -20.80 -33.06 -18.20
C GLU A 56 -19.40 -33.23 -18.81
N ARG A 57 -19.20 -32.76 -20.05
CA ARG A 57 -17.89 -32.81 -20.71
C ARG A 57 -16.84 -32.00 -19.95
N LYS A 58 -17.22 -30.84 -19.41
CA LYS A 58 -16.31 -29.96 -18.66
C LYS A 58 -15.91 -30.59 -17.32
N VAL A 59 -16.87 -31.18 -16.61
CA VAL A 59 -16.62 -31.96 -15.38
C VAL A 59 -15.69 -33.14 -15.67
N GLN A 60 -15.91 -33.91 -16.74
CA GLN A 60 -15.04 -35.04 -17.11
C GLN A 60 -13.60 -34.61 -17.40
N LYS A 61 -13.39 -33.44 -18.03
CA LYS A 61 -12.04 -32.90 -18.26
C LYS A 61 -11.40 -32.42 -16.97
N LEU A 62 -12.14 -31.70 -16.12
CA LEU A 62 -11.64 -31.26 -14.82
C LEU A 62 -11.32 -32.43 -13.90
N GLN A 63 -12.11 -33.51 -13.93
CA GLN A 63 -11.80 -34.73 -13.19
C GLN A 63 -10.49 -35.39 -13.62
N GLN A 64 -10.03 -35.23 -14.86
CA GLN A 64 -8.71 -35.70 -15.28
C GLN A 64 -7.57 -34.82 -14.75
N LEU A 65 -7.88 -33.60 -14.30
CA LEU A 65 -6.92 -32.63 -13.77
C LEU A 65 -6.92 -32.57 -12.24
N TRP A 66 -7.59 -33.50 -11.55
CA TRP A 66 -7.81 -33.45 -10.10
C TRP A 66 -6.52 -33.49 -9.26
N GLU A 67 -5.44 -34.07 -9.77
CA GLU A 67 -4.12 -34.11 -9.10
C GLU A 67 -3.37 -32.77 -9.19
N ARG A 68 -3.83 -31.87 -10.07
CA ARG A 68 -3.18 -30.57 -10.24
C ARG A 68 -3.53 -29.64 -9.09
N GLY A 69 -2.50 -29.20 -8.38
CA GLY A 69 -2.64 -28.20 -7.32
C GLY A 69 -2.79 -26.76 -7.83
N ASP A 70 -2.60 -26.50 -9.11
CA ASP A 70 -2.45 -25.17 -9.71
C ASP A 70 -3.70 -24.68 -10.49
N ILE A 71 -4.88 -25.24 -10.21
CA ILE A 71 -6.14 -24.84 -10.86
C ILE A 71 -7.13 -24.32 -9.81
N VAL A 72 -7.72 -23.16 -10.09
CA VAL A 72 -8.82 -22.55 -9.33
C VAL A 72 -10.04 -22.44 -10.24
N LEU A 73 -11.23 -22.73 -9.69
CA LEU A 73 -12.49 -22.63 -10.43
C LEU A 73 -13.33 -21.45 -9.91
N ALA A 74 -13.90 -20.68 -10.83
CA ALA A 74 -14.93 -19.70 -10.53
C ALA A 74 -16.32 -20.28 -10.86
N ILE A 75 -17.06 -20.54 -9.79
CA ILE A 75 -18.37 -21.16 -9.60
C ILE A 75 -19.62 -20.26 -9.57
N PRO A 76 -20.55 -20.15 -10.54
CA PRO A 76 -21.81 -19.47 -10.25
C PRO A 76 -22.56 -20.20 -9.14
N GLU A 77 -23.10 -19.47 -8.15
CA GLU A 77 -23.75 -20.03 -6.97
C GLU A 77 -24.91 -20.97 -7.34
N GLU A 78 -25.71 -20.60 -8.34
CA GLU A 78 -26.83 -21.41 -8.83
C GLU A 78 -26.39 -22.70 -9.56
N ALA A 79 -25.12 -22.83 -9.95
CA ALA A 79 -24.58 -24.06 -10.54
C ALA A 79 -23.88 -24.98 -9.52
N ARG A 80 -23.93 -24.66 -8.23
CA ARG A 80 -23.20 -25.39 -7.17
C ARG A 80 -23.50 -26.87 -7.14
N GLU A 81 -24.77 -27.26 -7.28
CA GLU A 81 -25.15 -28.69 -7.31
C GLU A 81 -24.57 -29.41 -8.53
N ALA A 82 -24.54 -28.75 -9.68
CA ALA A 82 -24.07 -29.35 -10.93
C ALA A 82 -22.56 -29.64 -10.93
N PHE A 83 -21.78 -28.92 -10.12
CA PHE A 83 -20.33 -29.09 -9.99
C PHE A 83 -19.92 -29.69 -8.64
N ALA A 84 -20.86 -30.22 -7.85
CA ALA A 84 -20.60 -30.77 -6.53
C ALA A 84 -19.56 -31.92 -6.54
N SER A 85 -19.51 -32.70 -7.61
CA SER A 85 -18.58 -33.85 -7.76
C SER A 85 -17.10 -33.45 -7.84
N ILE A 86 -16.80 -32.22 -8.26
CA ILE A 86 -15.42 -31.71 -8.35
C ILE A 86 -15.10 -30.68 -7.26
N ALA A 87 -16.10 -30.30 -6.45
CA ALA A 87 -15.97 -29.21 -5.50
C ALA A 87 -14.98 -29.47 -4.36
N GLN A 88 -14.67 -30.73 -4.08
CA GLN A 88 -13.67 -31.11 -3.09
C GLN A 88 -12.26 -31.22 -3.68
N SER A 89 -12.15 -31.36 -5.00
CA SER A 89 -10.87 -31.54 -5.70
C SER A 89 -10.19 -30.21 -6.01
N PHE A 90 -10.96 -29.14 -6.20
CA PHE A 90 -10.45 -27.83 -6.61
C PHE A 90 -10.81 -26.73 -5.61
N PRO A 91 -9.92 -25.76 -5.38
CA PRO A 91 -10.30 -24.49 -4.78
C PRO A 91 -11.34 -23.76 -5.65
N ILE A 92 -12.43 -23.32 -5.04
CA ILE A 92 -13.53 -22.65 -5.73
C ILE A 92 -13.77 -21.25 -5.14
N THR A 93 -13.85 -20.26 -6.02
CA THR A 93 -14.48 -18.96 -5.72
C THR A 93 -15.91 -18.98 -6.27
N TRP A 94 -16.90 -18.89 -5.39
CA TRP A 94 -18.30 -18.78 -5.79
C TRP A 94 -18.64 -17.33 -6.19
N TYR A 95 -19.51 -17.15 -7.17
CA TYR A 95 -20.00 -15.83 -7.58
C TYR A 95 -21.49 -15.87 -7.95
N ALA A 96 -22.19 -14.75 -7.75
CA ALA A 96 -23.57 -14.59 -8.20
C ALA A 96 -23.60 -13.93 -9.59
N ASN A 97 -23.62 -12.60 -9.64
CA ASN A 97 -23.73 -11.87 -10.91
C ASN A 97 -22.37 -11.60 -11.57
N GLN A 98 -21.34 -11.32 -10.76
CA GLN A 98 -20.01 -10.98 -11.24
C GLN A 98 -18.94 -11.61 -10.36
N LEU A 99 -17.85 -12.05 -10.97
CA LEU A 99 -16.69 -12.55 -10.26
C LEU A 99 -15.94 -11.40 -9.59
N SER A 100 -15.89 -11.45 -8.26
CA SER A 100 -15.13 -10.52 -7.43
C SER A 100 -13.64 -10.83 -7.52
N ALA A 101 -12.86 -9.83 -7.96
CA ALA A 101 -11.40 -9.91 -7.93
C ALA A 101 -10.89 -10.10 -6.49
N THR A 102 -11.52 -9.43 -5.52
CA THR A 102 -11.15 -9.50 -4.11
C THR A 102 -11.29 -10.92 -3.55
N GLU A 103 -12.39 -11.62 -3.86
CA GLU A 103 -12.60 -12.99 -3.38
C GLU A 103 -11.61 -13.97 -4.03
N LEU A 104 -11.31 -13.78 -5.32
CA LEU A 104 -10.27 -14.57 -5.99
C LEU A 104 -8.90 -14.34 -5.36
N ILE A 105 -8.48 -13.08 -5.17
CA ILE A 105 -7.20 -12.74 -4.51
C ILE A 105 -7.15 -13.29 -3.09
N LYS A 106 -8.24 -13.23 -2.33
CA LYS A 106 -8.32 -13.81 -0.99
C LYS A 106 -8.14 -15.33 -1.01
N LEU A 107 -8.76 -16.04 -1.96
CA LEU A 107 -8.54 -17.46 -2.15
C LEU A 107 -7.07 -17.75 -2.47
N LEU A 108 -6.49 -17.00 -3.41
CA LEU A 108 -5.09 -17.18 -3.79
C LEU A 108 -4.14 -16.95 -2.62
N ARG A 109 -4.42 -15.92 -1.81
CA ARG A 109 -3.69 -15.65 -0.58
C ARG A 109 -3.75 -16.83 0.38
N ASN A 110 -4.95 -17.31 0.67
CA ASN A 110 -5.10 -18.37 1.68
C ASN A 110 -4.49 -19.71 1.25
N ARG A 111 -4.40 -19.97 -0.06
CA ARG A 111 -4.00 -21.27 -0.59
C ARG A 111 -2.60 -21.32 -1.20
N TYR A 112 -2.12 -20.21 -1.76
CA TYR A 112 -0.92 -20.15 -2.60
C TYR A 112 0.06 -19.05 -2.19
N ASP A 113 -0.18 -18.35 -1.09
CA ASP A 113 0.71 -17.30 -0.59
C ASP A 113 1.56 -17.83 0.57
N ASP A 114 2.69 -18.44 0.23
CA ASP A 114 3.72 -18.79 1.21
C ASP A 114 4.75 -17.65 1.29
N VAL A 115 4.65 -16.85 2.36
CA VAL A 115 5.57 -15.73 2.59
C VAL A 115 6.96 -16.25 2.93
N ALA A 116 7.07 -17.32 3.73
CA ALA A 116 8.36 -17.85 4.15
C ALA A 116 9.17 -18.40 2.97
N GLU A 117 8.52 -19.12 2.06
CA GLU A 117 9.14 -19.60 0.82
C GLU A 117 9.66 -18.43 -0.03
N ARG A 118 8.89 -17.35 -0.19
CA ARG A 118 9.32 -16.17 -0.96
C ARG A 118 10.48 -15.43 -0.34
N LEU A 119 10.44 -15.22 0.99
CA LEU A 119 11.54 -14.57 1.69
C LEU A 119 12.84 -15.38 1.56
N ALA A 120 12.75 -16.71 1.46
CA ALA A 120 13.91 -17.57 1.21
C ALA A 120 14.48 -17.45 -0.22
N LEU A 121 13.75 -16.88 -1.17
CA LEU A 121 14.24 -16.61 -2.54
C LEU A 121 15.08 -15.31 -2.62
N ILE A 122 15.04 -14.47 -1.59
CA ILE A 122 15.77 -13.20 -1.59
C ILE A 122 17.27 -13.48 -1.56
N ASP A 123 17.97 -13.05 -2.60
CA ASP A 123 19.43 -12.98 -2.60
C ASP A 123 19.88 -11.76 -1.80
N VAL A 124 20.10 -11.97 -0.50
CA VAL A 124 20.46 -10.92 0.45
C VAL A 124 21.74 -10.18 0.03
N ASP A 125 22.72 -10.90 -0.49
CA ASP A 125 24.01 -10.32 -0.86
C ASP A 125 23.89 -9.50 -2.14
N ALA A 126 23.17 -10.00 -3.16
CA ALA A 126 22.91 -9.24 -4.37
C ALA A 126 22.11 -7.96 -4.09
N VAL A 127 21.10 -8.03 -3.21
CA VAL A 127 20.33 -6.84 -2.80
C VAL A 127 21.24 -5.81 -2.12
N ARG A 128 22.06 -6.24 -1.16
CA ARG A 128 22.99 -5.35 -0.47
C ARG A 128 23.99 -4.73 -1.44
N GLN A 129 24.59 -5.51 -2.33
CA GLN A 129 25.51 -5.00 -3.35
C GLN A 129 24.86 -3.95 -4.24
N ARG A 130 23.60 -4.19 -4.64
CA ARG A 130 22.84 -3.23 -5.42
C ARG A 130 22.64 -1.91 -4.67
N VAL A 131 22.22 -1.96 -3.40
CA VAL A 131 22.08 -0.76 -2.56
C VAL A 131 23.43 -0.05 -2.40
N GLN A 132 24.53 -0.78 -2.22
CA GLN A 132 25.88 -0.18 -2.13
C GLN A 132 26.31 0.49 -3.43
N SER A 133 25.89 -0.03 -4.59
CA SER A 133 26.22 0.56 -5.90
C SER A 133 25.35 1.76 -6.27
N GLU A 134 24.07 1.74 -5.91
CA GLU A 134 23.11 2.78 -6.28
C GLU A 134 22.93 3.84 -5.18
N GLY A 135 23.36 3.55 -3.95
CA GLY A 135 23.22 4.40 -2.76
C GLY A 135 21.80 4.43 -2.18
N PHE A 136 20.78 4.43 -3.03
CA PHE A 136 19.37 4.52 -2.63
C PHE A 136 18.47 3.78 -3.62
N LEU A 137 17.53 2.98 -3.08
CA LEU A 137 16.47 2.31 -3.80
C LEU A 137 15.12 2.70 -3.18
N PRO A 138 14.21 3.35 -3.93
CA PRO A 138 12.92 3.77 -3.38
C PRO A 138 12.03 2.57 -3.02
N GLU A 139 11.10 2.75 -2.07
CA GLU A 139 10.23 1.68 -1.56
C GLU A 139 9.52 0.92 -2.68
N ARG A 140 9.07 1.62 -3.73
CA ARG A 140 8.41 1.01 -4.91
C ARG A 140 9.25 -0.09 -5.57
N VAL A 141 10.57 0.09 -5.64
CA VAL A 141 11.52 -0.88 -6.19
C VAL A 141 11.73 -2.05 -5.22
N CYS A 142 11.65 -1.78 -3.92
CA CYS A 142 11.88 -2.77 -2.89
C CYS A 142 10.81 -3.88 -2.88
N TYR A 143 9.56 -3.62 -3.28
CA TYR A 143 8.52 -4.66 -3.36
C TYR A 143 8.91 -5.80 -4.29
N GLU A 144 9.28 -5.49 -5.54
CA GLU A 144 9.71 -6.50 -6.51
C GLU A 144 11.04 -7.13 -6.10
N LEU A 145 12.01 -6.31 -5.67
CA LEU A 145 13.35 -6.77 -5.30
C LEU A 145 13.34 -7.73 -4.10
N LEU A 146 12.42 -7.55 -3.16
CA LEU A 146 12.32 -8.32 -1.92
C LEU A 146 11.17 -9.34 -1.93
N HIS A 147 10.60 -9.63 -3.10
CA HIS A 147 9.47 -10.57 -3.26
C HIS A 147 8.29 -10.30 -2.31
N ALA A 148 8.05 -9.02 -2.02
CA ALA A 148 7.02 -8.54 -1.12
C ALA A 148 5.87 -7.92 -1.92
N TYR A 149 4.64 -8.14 -1.47
CA TYR A 149 3.44 -7.64 -2.14
C TYR A 149 2.50 -6.87 -1.21
N ARG A 150 2.87 -6.79 0.06
CA ARG A 150 2.17 -6.05 1.12
C ARG A 150 3.17 -5.35 2.00
N ARG A 151 2.80 -4.20 2.56
CA ARG A 151 3.66 -3.41 3.44
C ARG A 151 4.21 -4.20 4.63
N SER A 152 3.40 -5.10 5.21
CA SER A 152 3.84 -5.96 6.32
C SER A 152 4.91 -6.98 5.91
N GLU A 153 4.82 -7.50 4.69
CA GLU A 153 5.84 -8.42 4.14
C GLU A 153 7.13 -7.66 3.84
N LEU A 154 7.00 -6.47 3.26
CA LEU A 154 8.15 -5.64 2.92
C LEU A 154 8.99 -5.30 4.15
N LEU A 155 8.35 -4.98 5.28
CA LEU A 155 9.05 -4.74 6.54
C LEU A 155 9.85 -5.97 7.01
N GLN A 156 9.27 -7.17 6.89
CA GLN A 156 9.97 -8.42 7.27
C GLN A 156 11.13 -8.71 6.32
N ALA A 157 10.92 -8.54 5.01
CA ALA A 157 11.94 -8.77 4.00
C ALA A 157 13.11 -7.77 4.14
N ALA A 158 12.79 -6.50 4.41
CA ALA A 158 13.77 -5.45 4.63
C ALA A 158 14.68 -5.74 5.83
N GLN A 159 14.15 -6.36 6.90
CA GLN A 159 14.96 -6.76 8.05
C GLN A 159 16.05 -7.78 7.69
N LEU A 160 15.80 -8.66 6.71
CA LEU A 160 16.78 -9.67 6.28
C LEU A 160 17.98 -9.03 5.57
N VAL A 161 17.73 -7.97 4.79
CA VAL A 161 18.75 -7.30 3.98
C VAL A 161 19.40 -6.11 4.68
N SER A 162 18.78 -5.58 5.72
CA SER A 162 19.36 -4.51 6.55
C SER A 162 20.63 -4.97 7.27
N GLY A 163 21.50 -4.03 7.63
CA GLY A 163 22.82 -4.25 8.23
C GLY A 163 23.98 -4.02 7.25
N GLN A 164 25.21 -4.00 7.76
CA GLN A 164 26.44 -3.76 6.98
C GLN A 164 26.40 -2.43 6.18
N GLY A 165 25.88 -1.37 6.78
CA GLY A 165 25.78 -0.07 6.13
C GLY A 165 24.54 0.10 5.23
N VAL A 166 23.61 -0.86 5.24
CA VAL A 166 22.32 -0.78 4.55
C VAL A 166 21.19 -0.67 5.57
N SER A 167 20.32 0.31 5.37
CA SER A 167 19.15 0.57 6.22
C SER A 167 17.87 0.63 5.38
N PHE A 168 16.74 0.40 6.04
CA PHE A 168 15.41 0.53 5.44
C PHE A 168 14.55 1.48 6.26
N ALA A 169 13.79 2.34 5.59
CA ALA A 169 12.74 3.13 6.22
C ALA A 169 11.45 3.09 5.40
N ALA A 170 10.32 2.86 6.07
CA ALA A 170 9.01 2.83 5.42
C ALA A 170 8.63 4.23 4.90
N GLY A 171 8.08 4.30 3.71
CA GLY A 171 7.85 5.51 2.92
C GLY A 171 9.06 5.94 2.08
N ILE A 172 10.23 5.35 2.33
CA ILE A 172 11.51 5.77 1.73
C ILE A 172 12.09 4.65 0.88
N GLY A 173 12.41 3.50 1.48
CA GLY A 173 13.05 2.37 0.81
C GLY A 173 14.37 1.96 1.46
N LEU A 174 15.23 1.29 0.68
CA LEU A 174 16.56 0.85 1.10
C LEU A 174 17.60 1.93 0.75
N TYR A 175 18.54 2.19 1.65
CA TYR A 175 19.61 3.16 1.41
C TYR A 175 20.89 2.75 2.11
N GLN A 176 22.00 3.29 1.62
CA GLN A 176 23.29 3.24 2.30
C GLN A 176 23.35 4.32 3.38
N ASP A 177 23.87 3.98 4.56
CA ASP A 177 23.95 4.90 5.71
C ASP A 177 24.78 6.17 5.37
N ASN A 178 25.93 5.99 4.71
CA ASN A 178 26.79 7.10 4.27
C ASN A 178 26.12 7.99 3.21
N TRP A 179 25.36 7.39 2.28
CA TRP A 179 24.59 8.17 1.29
C TRP A 179 23.55 9.04 1.99
N MET A 180 22.84 8.50 2.99
CA MET A 180 21.85 9.24 3.77
C MET A 180 22.48 10.40 4.55
N GLU A 181 23.66 10.18 5.14
CA GLU A 181 24.41 11.21 5.85
C GLU A 181 24.87 12.34 4.91
N GLN A 182 25.39 12.00 3.73
CA GLN A 182 25.79 12.97 2.71
C GLN A 182 24.60 13.77 2.20
N LEU A 183 23.46 13.10 1.98
CA LEU A 183 22.22 13.74 1.56
C LEU A 183 21.76 14.74 2.62
N ARG A 184 21.71 14.32 3.89
CA ARG A 184 21.38 15.18 5.05
C ARG A 184 22.22 16.45 5.06
N ASN A 185 23.54 16.32 5.03
CA ASN A 185 24.45 17.45 5.07
C ASN A 185 24.20 18.42 3.90
N SER A 186 23.91 17.88 2.71
CA SER A 186 23.65 18.70 1.53
C SER A 186 22.29 19.40 1.57
N PHE A 187 21.26 18.74 2.11
CA PHE A 187 19.94 19.34 2.35
C PHE A 187 20.00 20.46 3.38
N VAL A 188 20.75 20.27 4.47
CA VAL A 188 20.97 21.31 5.49
C VAL A 188 21.56 22.56 4.84
N LEU A 189 22.61 22.42 4.03
CA LEU A 189 23.22 23.53 3.30
C LEU A 189 22.25 24.20 2.31
N LEU A 190 21.45 23.40 1.59
CA LEU A 190 20.43 23.92 0.69
C LEU A 190 19.39 24.76 1.45
N ILE A 191 18.85 24.22 2.54
CA ILE A 191 17.85 24.91 3.38
C ILE A 191 18.44 26.20 3.97
N GLU A 192 19.68 26.20 4.47
CA GLU A 192 20.33 27.42 4.99
C GLU A 192 20.60 28.48 3.92
N SER A 193 20.76 28.06 2.65
CA SER A 193 20.92 29.00 1.53
C SER A 193 19.61 29.68 1.11
N LEU A 194 18.46 29.10 1.49
CA LEU A 194 17.14 29.62 1.17
C LEU A 194 16.68 30.59 2.27
N ALA A 195 16.34 31.83 1.88
CA ALA A 195 15.94 32.87 2.84
C ALA A 195 14.65 32.53 3.61
N VAL A 196 13.66 31.94 2.93
CA VAL A 196 12.44 31.35 3.50
C VAL A 196 12.12 30.10 2.66
N PRO A 197 12.47 28.89 3.10
CA PRO A 197 12.27 27.70 2.29
C PRO A 197 10.80 27.29 2.29
N SER A 198 10.11 27.52 1.17
CA SER A 198 8.89 26.79 0.86
C SER A 198 9.24 25.31 0.69
N LEU A 199 8.42 24.41 1.25
CA LEU A 199 8.60 22.98 1.05
C LEU A 199 8.53 22.62 -0.44
N ALA A 200 7.62 23.25 -1.20
CA ALA A 200 7.47 22.96 -2.63
C ALA A 200 8.73 23.32 -3.43
N ASP A 201 9.36 24.46 -3.11
CA ASP A 201 10.59 24.90 -3.78
C ASP A 201 11.76 23.99 -3.41
N LEU A 202 11.88 23.63 -2.13
CA LEU A 202 12.89 22.67 -1.67
C LEU A 202 12.75 21.32 -2.37
N LEU A 203 11.52 20.80 -2.51
CA LEU A 203 11.24 19.54 -3.19
C LEU A 203 11.55 19.60 -4.69
N HIS A 204 11.35 20.76 -5.32
CA HIS A 204 11.72 21.00 -6.72
C HIS A 204 13.24 21.01 -6.88
N ASP A 205 13.93 21.83 -6.10
CA ASP A 205 15.38 22.00 -6.15
C ASP A 205 16.11 20.69 -5.80
N ALA A 206 15.59 19.94 -4.84
CA ALA A 206 16.13 18.64 -4.47
C ALA A 206 16.14 17.64 -5.63
N ARG A 207 15.05 17.58 -6.42
CA ARG A 207 14.98 16.70 -7.60
C ARG A 207 15.90 17.18 -8.73
N ALA A 208 16.10 18.48 -8.85
CA ALA A 208 17.03 19.04 -9.81
C ALA A 208 18.50 18.74 -9.43
N GLN A 209 18.81 18.70 -8.14
CA GLN A 209 20.16 18.53 -7.63
C GLN A 209 20.57 17.06 -7.44
N TRP A 210 19.64 16.18 -7.04
CA TRP A 210 19.92 14.77 -6.74
C TRP A 210 19.16 13.83 -7.69
N PRO A 211 19.84 13.23 -8.68
CA PRO A 211 19.21 12.31 -9.65
C PRO A 211 18.47 11.14 -9.00
N SER A 212 18.95 10.65 -7.85
CA SER A 212 18.34 9.57 -7.09
C SER A 212 16.93 9.90 -6.54
N LEU A 213 16.57 11.19 -6.47
CA LEU A 213 15.27 11.64 -5.97
C LEU A 213 14.28 12.01 -7.09
N ILE A 214 14.71 11.97 -8.36
CA ILE A 214 13.91 12.49 -9.49
C ILE A 214 12.53 11.82 -9.61
N ASP A 215 12.48 10.50 -9.38
CA ASP A 215 11.27 9.68 -9.45
C ASP A 215 10.59 9.51 -8.08
N CYS A 216 11.08 10.17 -7.02
CA CYS A 216 10.46 10.12 -5.71
C CYS A 216 9.22 11.00 -5.67
N GLU A 217 8.15 10.50 -5.05
CA GLU A 217 6.98 11.31 -4.71
C GLU A 217 7.33 12.32 -3.61
N ASP A 218 6.56 13.41 -3.50
CA ASP A 218 6.78 14.43 -2.46
C ASP A 218 6.78 13.81 -1.05
N ALA A 219 5.84 12.87 -0.81
CA ALA A 219 5.74 12.16 0.44
C ALA A 219 7.01 11.37 0.81
N THR A 220 7.76 10.87 -0.17
CA THR A 220 9.03 10.16 0.06
C THR A 220 10.12 11.11 0.52
N ILE A 221 10.27 12.26 -0.15
CA ILE A 221 11.29 13.25 0.22
C ILE A 221 10.95 13.87 1.58
N GLU A 222 9.68 14.18 1.83
CA GLU A 222 9.22 14.61 3.15
C GLU A 222 9.49 13.57 4.25
N ALA A 223 9.29 12.27 3.94
CA ALA A 223 9.63 11.21 4.88
C ALA A 223 11.14 11.18 5.16
N ILE A 224 12.00 11.40 4.15
CA ILE A 224 13.45 11.54 4.34
C ILE A 224 13.76 12.71 5.29
N LEU A 225 13.18 13.89 5.06
CA LEU A 225 13.36 15.06 5.94
C LEU A 225 12.95 14.74 7.39
N SER A 226 11.89 13.95 7.58
CA SER A 226 11.40 13.57 8.92
C SER A 226 12.35 12.64 9.69
N LEU A 227 13.35 12.03 9.02
CA LEU A 227 14.38 11.25 9.68
C LEU A 227 15.42 12.14 10.40
N TRP A 228 15.48 13.43 10.08
CA TRP A 228 16.51 14.35 10.58
C TRP A 228 15.93 15.26 11.65
N PRO A 229 16.29 15.08 12.94
CA PRO A 229 15.68 15.84 14.04
C PRO A 229 15.84 17.36 13.93
N GLU A 230 16.92 17.81 13.31
CA GLU A 230 17.20 19.23 13.09
C GLU A 230 16.37 19.85 11.94
N VAL A 231 15.69 19.07 11.10
CA VAL A 231 14.85 19.60 10.03
C VAL A 231 13.37 19.47 10.43
N ARG A 232 12.65 20.60 10.45
CA ARG A 232 11.21 20.62 10.74
C ARG A 232 10.41 21.16 9.57
N VAL A 233 9.38 20.40 9.18
CA VAL A 233 8.38 20.84 8.22
C VAL A 233 7.18 21.40 8.99
N ARG A 234 6.92 22.71 8.86
CA ARG A 234 5.75 23.38 9.43
C ARG A 234 4.68 23.55 8.38
N ARG A 235 3.46 23.11 8.67
CA ARG A 235 2.28 23.34 7.82
C ARG A 235 1.44 24.47 8.40
N THR A 236 1.32 25.57 7.66
CA THR A 236 0.44 26.70 8.01
C THR A 236 -0.96 26.51 7.45
N SER A 237 -1.11 25.67 6.41
CA SER A 237 -2.36 25.32 5.75
C SER A 237 -2.24 23.95 5.06
N ILE A 238 -3.32 23.47 4.44
CA ILE A 238 -3.30 22.32 3.53
C ILE A 238 -2.51 22.59 2.23
N PHE A 239 -2.27 23.85 1.88
CA PHE A 239 -1.56 24.26 0.65
C PHE A 239 -0.18 24.85 0.90
N GLU A 240 0.17 25.14 2.16
CA GLU A 240 1.39 25.87 2.49
C GLU A 240 2.17 25.15 3.59
N ALA A 241 3.43 24.87 3.28
CA ALA A 241 4.39 24.28 4.19
C ALA A 241 5.75 24.93 4.02
N THR A 242 6.44 25.17 5.13
CA THR A 242 7.79 25.73 5.18
C THR A 242 8.72 24.75 5.86
N VAL A 243 10.00 24.81 5.52
CA VAL A 243 11.04 23.99 6.15
C VAL A 243 11.96 24.90 6.97
N GLU A 244 12.31 24.47 8.18
CA GLU A 244 13.22 25.20 9.06
C GLU A 244 14.28 24.25 9.63
N ILE A 245 15.46 24.79 9.92
CA ILE A 245 16.48 24.08 10.69
C ILE A 245 16.39 24.51 12.15
N VAL A 246 16.17 23.55 13.03
CA VAL A 246 16.25 23.74 14.47
C VAL A 246 17.71 23.63 14.86
N LYS A 247 18.29 24.75 15.24
CA LYS A 247 19.57 24.78 15.95
C LYS A 247 19.24 24.48 17.41
N ASP A 248 19.90 23.50 18.01
CA ASP A 248 19.82 23.30 19.46
C ASP A 248 20.30 24.61 20.11
N GLU A 249 19.35 25.43 20.58
CA GLU A 249 19.69 26.51 21.50
C GLU A 249 20.10 25.83 22.81
N GLU A 250 21.35 26.05 23.21
CA GLU A 250 21.91 25.70 24.51
C GLU A 250 20.88 25.96 25.63
N GLU A 251 20.83 25.02 26.59
CA GLU A 251 20.10 25.15 27.85
C GLU A 251 20.21 26.58 28.40
N GLN A 252 19.15 27.38 28.29
CA GLN A 252 19.10 28.66 28.99
C GLN A 252 19.12 28.35 30.50
N PRO A 253 20.11 28.84 31.28
CA PRO A 253 20.11 28.62 32.71
C PRO A 253 18.87 29.28 33.30
N TYR A 254 18.11 28.51 34.07
CA TYR A 254 17.04 29.01 34.93
C TYR A 254 17.56 30.20 35.73
N VAL A 255 17.09 31.41 35.39
CA VAL A 255 17.20 32.56 36.29
C VAL A 255 16.22 32.29 37.43
N VAL A 256 16.77 31.92 38.59
CA VAL A 256 16.03 31.84 39.85
C VAL A 256 15.66 33.27 40.22
N ASN A 257 14.39 33.63 40.01
CA ASN A 257 13.80 34.77 40.71
C ASN A 257 13.40 34.30 42.10
N ASP A 258 14.24 34.64 43.09
CA ASP A 258 13.85 34.67 44.49
C ASP A 258 12.83 35.79 44.71
N GLU A 259 11.55 35.45 44.78
CA GLU A 259 10.56 36.22 45.55
C GLU A 259 9.75 35.27 46.44
N GLU A 260 9.90 35.48 47.75
CA GLU A 260 9.20 34.78 48.84
C GLU A 260 7.67 35.03 48.85
N PRO A 261 6.87 34.16 49.50
CA PRO A 261 5.46 33.96 49.19
C PRO A 261 4.51 34.85 50.00
N ALA A 262 3.52 35.46 49.33
CA ALA A 262 2.41 36.16 49.97
C ALA A 262 1.13 35.31 50.03
N ALA A 263 0.88 34.76 51.22
CA ALA A 263 -0.38 34.48 51.93
C ALA A 263 -1.68 34.13 51.16
N ILE A 264 -2.18 32.93 51.46
CA ILE A 264 -3.54 32.40 51.20
C ILE A 264 -4.54 32.96 52.22
N VAL A 265 -5.69 33.51 51.79
CA VAL A 265 -6.92 33.64 52.61
C VAL A 265 -8.18 33.47 51.72
N PRO A 266 -9.28 32.79 52.17
CA PRO A 266 -10.22 32.12 51.26
C PRO A 266 -11.60 32.79 51.03
N ALA A 267 -12.17 32.43 49.86
CA ALA A 267 -13.57 32.27 49.41
C ALA A 267 -14.74 33.10 50.00
N LYS A 268 -15.54 33.71 49.08
CA LYS A 268 -17.01 33.78 49.16
C LYS A 268 -17.67 33.50 47.80
N LYS A 269 -18.65 32.58 47.83
CA LYS A 269 -19.53 32.13 46.73
C LYS A 269 -20.56 33.19 46.35
N SER A 270 -20.96 33.23 45.07
CA SER A 270 -22.32 33.65 44.66
C SER A 270 -22.80 32.86 43.44
N LEU A 271 -24.11 32.68 43.36
CA LEU A 271 -24.82 31.67 42.59
C LEU A 271 -25.06 32.04 41.11
N ARG A 272 -24.85 31.03 40.26
CA ARG A 272 -25.68 30.53 39.15
C ARG A 272 -26.92 31.35 38.73
N GLU A 273 -26.96 31.75 37.46
CA GLU A 273 -28.20 31.82 36.66
C GLU A 273 -27.97 31.23 35.25
N LYS A 274 -28.89 30.35 34.82
CA LYS A 274 -28.88 29.59 33.56
C LYS A 274 -29.94 30.17 32.61
N ARG A 275 -29.50 30.49 31.37
CA ARG A 275 -30.15 30.47 30.03
C ARG A 275 -31.66 30.78 29.87
N PRO A 276 -32.02 31.34 28.69
CA PRO A 276 -32.84 30.52 27.81
C PRO A 276 -32.40 30.49 26.33
N THR A 277 -32.68 29.33 25.73
CA THR A 277 -32.55 28.91 24.33
C THR A 277 -33.54 29.63 23.39
N PRO A 278 -33.18 29.97 22.14
CA PRO A 278 -34.15 30.45 21.15
C PRO A 278 -34.95 29.30 20.53
N LYS A 279 -36.27 29.51 20.41
CA LYS A 279 -37.27 28.58 19.87
C LYS A 279 -37.29 28.57 18.33
N LYS A 280 -37.54 27.37 17.79
CA LYS A 280 -37.95 27.04 16.41
C LYS A 280 -39.03 27.98 15.88
N ARG A 281 -38.89 28.41 14.63
CA ARG A 281 -39.96 29.01 13.83
C ARG A 281 -40.21 28.13 12.61
N VAL A 282 -41.37 27.46 12.61
CA VAL A 282 -41.95 26.75 11.47
C VAL A 282 -43.00 27.68 10.88
N VAL A 283 -42.92 28.00 9.59
CA VAL A 283 -44.04 28.56 8.82
C VAL A 283 -44.05 27.98 7.40
N LYS A 284 -45.06 27.11 7.18
CA LYS A 284 -45.90 26.80 6.01
C LYS A 284 -45.33 26.81 4.57
N GLU A 285 -45.58 25.67 3.92
CA GLU A 285 -45.75 25.47 2.48
C GLU A 285 -46.67 26.53 1.84
N ALA A 286 -46.24 27.02 0.68
CA ALA A 286 -47.10 27.48 -0.39
C ALA A 286 -46.58 26.86 -1.69
N ALA A 287 -47.36 25.95 -2.26
CA ALA A 287 -47.20 25.50 -3.63
C ALA A 287 -47.81 26.56 -4.55
N GLN A 288 -47.05 27.04 -5.55
CA GLN A 288 -47.65 27.56 -6.76
C GLN A 288 -46.68 27.43 -7.95
N ASN A 289 -47.26 26.90 -9.02
CA ASN A 289 -46.68 26.62 -10.33
C ASN A 289 -46.04 27.83 -11.03
N ASP A 290 -45.26 27.46 -12.04
CA ASP A 290 -45.01 28.13 -13.32
C ASP A 290 -43.94 29.21 -13.43
N LEU A 291 -43.31 29.17 -14.62
CA LEU A 291 -42.34 30.07 -15.24
C LEU A 291 -40.91 29.74 -14.77
N TRP A 292 -40.00 29.23 -15.61
CA TRP A 292 -39.64 29.71 -16.95
C TRP A 292 -39.23 28.59 -17.90
N SER A 293 -39.60 28.81 -19.16
CA SER A 293 -39.41 28.03 -20.39
C SER A 293 -37.97 27.68 -20.76
#